data_AF-A0ABD1ZL79-F1
#
_entry.id   AF-A0ABD1ZL79-F1
#
_cell.length_a   1.000
_cell.length_b   1.000
_cell.length_c   1.000
_cell.angle_alpha   90.00
_cell.angle_beta   90.00
_cell.angle_gamma   90.00
#
_symmetry.space_group_name_H-M   'P 1'
#
loop_
_entity.id
_entity.type
_entity.pdbx_description
1 polymer ?
#
loop_
_entity_poly.entity_id
_entity_poly.type
_entity_poly.pdbx_seq_one_letter_code
_entity_poly.pdbx_strand_id
1 'polypeptide(L)'
;MYRDHFDSSVVDTREGKLTNSLTFRSPPTGSLAVVVFGAWSASVELQWAMVYHSSFKDDGQYQQACGCPLLPLRSHIKGPAPAADAAAVDIIDEAINFFRANVLFRKFEVKSSADKLLIYLTLYINMALKRIEACKTEADGIKAIISLGLEKFPIPGEGGFPLGGLLSPPQSREEADLFRTYLKQAREETSGRLIERVYRPNGKPNKWWLAFAKRKFMNIMLPL
;
A
#
# COMPACT_ATOMS: atom_id res chain seq x y z
N MET A 1 -17.02 -2.02 -52.25
CA MET A 1 -15.93 -1.17 -52.78
C MET A 1 -15.80 0.06 -51.90
N TYR A 2 -14.58 0.55 -51.79
CA TYR A 2 -14.03 1.53 -50.84
C TYR A 2 -14.70 2.93 -50.79
N ARG A 3 -14.46 3.57 -49.63
CA ARG A 3 -14.38 5.02 -49.30
C ARG A 3 -15.66 5.77 -48.95
N ASP A 4 -15.67 6.32 -47.73
CA ASP A 4 -16.13 7.68 -47.37
C ASP A 4 -15.45 8.02 -46.01
N HIS A 5 -14.42 8.87 -45.96
CA HIS A 5 -14.48 10.32 -45.70
C HIS A 5 -15.40 10.72 -44.55
N PHE A 6 -14.79 10.97 -43.39
CA PHE A 6 -15.43 11.56 -42.21
C PHE A 6 -14.70 12.87 -41.91
N ASP A 7 -15.32 13.99 -42.27
CA ASP A 7 -15.13 15.28 -41.59
C ASP A 7 -16.42 16.10 -41.73
N SER A 8 -17.03 16.45 -40.60
CA SER A 8 -17.71 17.74 -40.41
C SER A 8 -18.16 17.86 -38.95
N SER A 9 -17.58 18.85 -38.30
CA SER A 9 -18.11 19.57 -37.15
C SER A 9 -19.51 20.14 -37.41
N VAL A 10 -20.40 20.05 -36.42
CA VAL A 10 -21.48 21.01 -36.15
C VAL A 10 -21.72 21.05 -34.64
N VAL A 11 -21.60 22.25 -34.08
CA VAL A 11 -21.96 22.65 -32.71
C VAL A 11 -23.42 23.12 -32.73
N ASP A 12 -24.24 22.71 -31.75
CA ASP A 12 -25.36 23.56 -31.31
C ASP A 12 -25.70 23.33 -29.82
N THR A 13 -26.21 24.39 -29.23
CA THR A 13 -26.35 24.78 -27.83
C THR A 13 -27.82 24.60 -27.43
N ARG A 14 -28.12 24.26 -26.16
CA ARG A 14 -29.12 24.93 -25.28
C ARG A 14 -29.58 24.07 -24.10
N GLU A 15 -29.98 24.82 -23.08
CA GLU A 15 -30.29 24.48 -21.70
C GLU A 15 -31.48 23.53 -21.47
N GLY A 16 -31.50 22.89 -20.29
CA GLY A 16 -32.67 22.18 -19.77
C GLY A 16 -32.51 21.78 -18.30
N LYS A 17 -32.75 22.72 -17.37
CA LYS A 17 -32.95 22.43 -15.93
C LYS A 17 -34.29 21.71 -15.75
N LEU A 18 -34.29 20.57 -15.07
CA LEU A 18 -35.51 19.93 -14.57
C LEU A 18 -35.51 19.97 -13.04
N THR A 19 -36.36 20.84 -12.48
CA THR A 19 -36.70 20.89 -11.07
C THR A 19 -37.95 20.03 -10.84
N ASN A 20 -37.82 18.90 -10.15
CA ASN A 20 -38.99 18.14 -9.68
C ASN A 20 -39.49 18.74 -8.36
N SER A 21 -40.65 19.40 -8.43
CA SER A 21 -41.46 19.78 -7.27
C SER A 21 -42.45 18.66 -6.99
N LEU A 22 -42.36 18.01 -5.83
CA LEU A 22 -43.43 17.15 -5.33
C LEU A 22 -44.37 18.00 -4.46
N THR A 23 -45.62 18.04 -4.86
CA THR A 23 -46.74 18.68 -4.16
C THR A 23 -47.13 17.86 -2.92
N PHE A 24 -47.12 18.53 -1.75
CA PHE A 24 -47.54 17.95 -0.48
C PHE A 24 -49.08 17.95 -0.40
N ARG A 25 -49.70 16.77 -0.32
CA ARG A 25 -51.11 16.62 0.09
C ARG A 25 -51.16 16.40 1.59
N SER A 26 -51.78 17.33 2.31
CA SER A 26 -52.14 17.20 3.72
C SER A 26 -53.26 16.18 3.90
N PRO A 27 -53.20 15.27 4.89
CA PRO A 27 -54.35 14.48 5.30
C PRO A 27 -55.22 15.23 6.34
N PRO A 28 -56.52 14.89 6.44
CA PRO A 28 -57.47 15.55 7.32
C PRO A 28 -57.26 15.14 8.80
N THR A 29 -57.71 16.03 9.67
CA THR A 29 -57.63 15.98 11.12
C THR A 29 -58.31 14.76 11.75
N GLY A 30 -57.61 14.12 12.68
CA GLY A 30 -58.22 13.33 13.76
C GLY A 30 -57.84 11.85 13.79
N SER A 31 -56.67 11.50 14.34
CA SER A 31 -56.52 10.38 15.28
C SER A 31 -55.09 10.36 15.84
N LEU A 32 -54.98 10.27 17.17
CA LEU A 32 -53.72 10.10 17.89
C LEU A 32 -53.16 8.70 17.58
N ALA A 33 -52.22 8.62 16.64
CA ALA A 33 -51.41 7.43 16.44
C ALA A 33 -50.07 7.60 17.16
N VAL A 34 -49.92 6.85 18.24
CA VAL A 34 -48.65 6.55 18.91
C VAL A 34 -47.68 6.05 17.84
N VAL A 35 -46.74 6.89 17.41
CA VAL A 35 -45.63 6.44 16.57
C VAL A 35 -44.68 5.69 17.51
N VAL A 36 -44.81 4.37 17.50
CA VAL A 36 -43.82 3.45 18.04
C VAL A 36 -42.47 3.85 17.45
N PHE A 37 -41.56 4.35 18.29
CA PHE A 37 -40.14 4.47 17.95
C PHE A 37 -39.63 3.05 17.74
N GLY A 38 -39.80 2.55 16.52
CA GLY A 38 -39.17 1.33 16.05
C GLY A 38 -37.67 1.54 16.18
N ALA A 39 -37.06 0.79 17.10
CA ALA A 39 -35.63 0.60 17.20
C ALA A 39 -35.12 0.11 15.83
N TRP A 40 -34.71 1.05 15.00
CA TRP A 40 -33.80 0.76 13.91
C TRP A 40 -32.46 0.47 14.57
N SER A 41 -32.25 -0.82 14.87
CA SER A 41 -30.93 -1.36 15.13
C SER A 41 -30.05 -0.91 13.97
N ALA A 42 -29.19 0.07 14.23
CA ALA A 42 -28.19 0.52 13.29
C ALA A 42 -27.09 -0.54 13.17
N SER A 43 -27.44 -1.71 12.65
CA SER A 43 -26.51 -2.69 12.11
C SER A 43 -26.39 -2.45 10.61
N VAL A 44 -25.90 -1.27 10.25
CA VAL A 44 -25.23 -1.08 8.96
C VAL A 44 -23.74 -0.99 9.27
N GLU A 45 -23.18 -2.11 9.72
CA GLU A 45 -21.74 -2.32 9.77
C GLU A 45 -21.28 -2.73 8.37
N LEU A 46 -21.46 -1.82 7.41
CA LEU A 46 -20.84 -1.92 6.10
C LEU A 46 -19.40 -1.43 6.21
N GLN A 47 -18.58 -2.20 6.93
CA GLN A 47 -17.14 -2.00 7.01
C GLN A 47 -16.46 -2.61 5.77
N TRP A 48 -16.67 -2.02 4.59
CA TRP A 48 -15.82 -2.28 3.43
C TRP A 48 -14.49 -1.52 3.56
N ALA A 49 -13.79 -1.76 4.68
CA ALA A 49 -12.38 -1.42 4.82
C ALA A 49 -11.58 -2.54 4.13
N MET A 50 -11.62 -2.61 2.80
CA MET A 50 -10.87 -3.62 2.05
C MET A 50 -9.39 -3.22 2.06
N VAL A 51 -8.65 -3.76 3.02
CA VAL A 51 -7.20 -3.75 3.01
C VAL A 51 -6.73 -4.73 1.92
N TYR A 52 -5.69 -4.36 1.19
CA TYR A 52 -5.12 -5.22 0.16
C TYR A 52 -4.11 -6.18 0.78
N HIS A 53 -4.38 -7.47 0.62
CA HIS A 53 -3.53 -8.57 1.05
C HIS A 53 -2.66 -9.04 -0.11
N SER A 54 -1.56 -9.71 0.22
CA SER A 54 -0.71 -10.32 -0.78
C SER A 54 -1.45 -11.45 -1.50
N SER A 55 -1.23 -11.59 -2.81
CA SER A 55 -1.78 -12.71 -3.58
C SER A 55 -0.90 -13.97 -3.49
N PHE A 56 0.33 -13.85 -2.97
CA PHE A 56 1.23 -14.97 -2.75
C PHE A 56 0.69 -15.90 -1.66
N LYS A 57 0.56 -17.17 -2.02
CA LYS A 57 0.06 -18.21 -1.11
C LYS A 57 1.19 -18.82 -0.29
N ASP A 58 0.85 -19.20 0.94
CA ASP A 58 1.73 -19.93 1.84
C ASP A 58 1.49 -21.43 1.72
N ASP A 59 1.82 -21.98 0.55
CA ASP A 59 1.61 -23.41 0.26
C ASP A 59 2.83 -24.26 0.71
N GLY A 60 3.67 -23.73 1.61
CA GLY A 60 4.90 -24.40 2.08
C GLY A 60 6.02 -24.50 1.05
N GLN A 61 5.84 -23.87 -0.13
CA GLN A 61 6.81 -23.90 -1.23
C GLN A 61 8.08 -23.09 -0.94
N TYR A 62 7.97 -22.05 -0.12
CA TYR A 62 9.05 -21.10 0.12
C TYR A 62 9.71 -21.37 1.48
N GLN A 63 11.04 -21.26 1.51
CA GLN A 63 11.77 -21.20 2.77
C GLN A 63 11.22 -20.06 3.64
N GLN A 64 11.06 -20.29 4.93
CA GLN A 64 10.61 -19.26 5.87
C GLN A 64 11.74 -18.83 6.80
N ALA A 65 11.69 -17.57 7.23
CA ALA A 65 12.51 -17.03 8.31
C ALA A 65 11.70 -15.98 9.08
N CYS A 66 11.78 -16.00 10.41
CA CYS A 66 11.03 -15.11 11.31
C CYS A 66 9.51 -15.14 11.07
N GLY A 67 8.98 -16.25 10.54
CA GLY A 67 7.59 -16.42 10.16
C GLY A 67 7.15 -15.70 8.87
N CYS A 68 8.10 -15.19 8.08
CA CYS A 68 7.91 -14.67 6.72
C CYS A 68 8.41 -15.67 5.66
N PRO A 69 7.75 -15.77 4.50
CA PRO A 69 8.27 -16.51 3.36
C PRO A 69 9.36 -15.70 2.64
N LEU A 70 10.45 -16.36 2.25
CA LEU A 70 11.46 -15.82 1.36
C LEU A 70 10.95 -15.92 -0.08
N LEU A 71 10.04 -15.01 -0.43
CA LEU A 71 9.46 -14.96 -1.77
C LEU A 71 10.52 -14.60 -2.82
N PRO A 72 10.43 -15.18 -4.03
CA PRO A 72 11.28 -14.81 -5.14
C PRO A 72 11.17 -13.32 -5.47
N LEU A 73 12.30 -12.68 -5.76
CA LEU A 73 12.36 -11.27 -6.13
C LEU A 73 12.92 -11.13 -7.55
N ARG A 74 12.34 -10.21 -8.31
CA ARG A 74 12.92 -9.78 -9.58
C ARG A 74 13.99 -8.73 -9.30
N SER A 75 15.19 -9.16 -8.95
CA SER A 75 16.25 -8.25 -8.53
C SER A 75 17.60 -8.62 -9.13
N HIS A 76 18.40 -7.60 -9.42
CA HIS A 76 19.82 -7.75 -9.74
C HIS A 76 20.72 -7.63 -8.49
N ILE A 77 20.15 -7.33 -7.33
CA ILE A 77 20.87 -7.18 -6.08
C ILE A 77 21.19 -8.57 -5.52
N LYS A 78 22.44 -8.77 -5.11
CA LYS A 78 22.89 -10.01 -4.48
C LYS A 78 22.19 -10.22 -3.14
N GLY A 79 21.65 -11.41 -2.92
CA GLY A 79 21.07 -11.80 -1.64
C GLY A 79 20.42 -13.18 -1.71
N PRO A 80 19.81 -13.62 -0.60
CA PRO A 80 19.27 -14.97 -0.47
C PRO A 80 17.88 -15.15 -1.10
N ALA A 81 17.25 -14.10 -1.65
CA ALA A 81 15.97 -14.25 -2.32
C ALA A 81 16.11 -15.17 -3.54
N PRO A 82 15.20 -16.14 -3.73
CA PRO A 82 15.14 -16.89 -4.98
C PRO A 82 14.96 -15.96 -6.18
N ALA A 83 15.54 -16.32 -7.32
CA ALA A 83 15.35 -15.54 -8.55
C ALA A 83 13.92 -15.71 -9.07
N ALA A 84 13.22 -14.60 -9.29
CA ALA A 84 11.97 -14.58 -10.04
C ALA A 84 12.24 -14.41 -11.55
N ASP A 85 11.28 -14.83 -12.38
CA ASP A 85 11.30 -14.49 -13.81
C ASP A 85 11.18 -12.97 -14.00
N ALA A 86 11.85 -12.43 -15.03
CA ALA A 86 11.87 -11.00 -15.32
C ALA A 86 10.48 -10.43 -15.67
N ALA A 87 9.57 -11.28 -16.17
CA ALA A 87 8.19 -10.91 -16.48
C ALA A 87 7.22 -11.13 -15.30
N ALA A 88 7.65 -11.81 -14.23
CA ALA A 88 6.79 -12.09 -13.09
C ALA A 88 6.62 -10.86 -12.19
N VAL A 89 5.40 -10.70 -11.66
CA VAL A 89 5.10 -9.76 -10.58
C VAL A 89 5.63 -10.35 -9.28
N ASP A 90 6.36 -9.57 -8.49
CA ASP A 90 6.83 -9.98 -7.17
C ASP A 90 6.15 -9.20 -6.02
N ILE A 91 6.49 -9.56 -4.78
CA ILE A 91 5.91 -8.93 -3.58
C ILE A 91 6.24 -7.44 -3.45
N ILE A 92 7.32 -6.97 -4.08
CA ILE A 92 7.69 -5.55 -4.07
C ILE A 92 6.74 -4.77 -4.98
N ASP A 93 6.40 -5.32 -6.14
CA ASP A 93 5.39 -4.74 -7.02
C ASP A 93 4.02 -4.67 -6.34
N GLU A 94 3.61 -5.74 -5.63
CA GLU A 94 2.40 -5.74 -4.81
C GLU A 94 2.44 -4.63 -3.75
N ALA A 95 3.53 -4.54 -2.97
CA ALA A 95 3.67 -3.54 -1.91
C ALA A 95 3.58 -2.11 -2.45
N ILE A 96 4.25 -1.79 -3.55
CA ILE A 96 4.19 -0.48 -4.20
C ILE A 96 2.78 -0.20 -4.73
N ASN A 97 2.15 -1.18 -5.39
CA ASN A 97 0.82 -1.00 -5.98
C ASN A 97 -0.27 -0.82 -4.91
N PHE A 98 -0.18 -1.56 -3.80
CA PHE A 98 -1.14 -1.50 -2.69
C PHE A 98 -0.88 -0.36 -1.70
N PHE A 99 0.33 0.22 -1.70
CA PHE A 99 0.76 1.21 -0.70
C PHE A 99 -0.25 2.33 -0.46
N ARG A 100 -0.71 3.01 -1.52
CA ARG A 100 -1.58 4.19 -1.40
C ARG A 100 -2.92 3.89 -0.73
N ALA A 101 -3.42 2.67 -0.88
CA ALA A 101 -4.62 2.22 -0.17
C ALA A 101 -4.27 1.76 1.24
N ASN A 102 -3.29 0.85 1.38
CA ASN A 102 -2.95 0.23 2.66
C ASN A 102 -2.48 1.25 3.72
N VAL A 103 -1.74 2.29 3.32
CA VAL A 103 -1.21 3.32 4.24
C VAL A 103 -2.31 4.12 4.98
N LEU A 104 -3.55 4.09 4.49
CA LEU A 104 -4.69 4.78 5.12
C LEU A 104 -5.26 4.01 6.33
N PHE A 105 -4.94 2.73 6.47
CA PHE A 105 -5.52 1.87 7.49
C PHE A 105 -4.67 1.81 8.76
N ARG A 106 -5.36 1.82 9.90
CA ARG A 106 -4.76 1.69 11.25
C ARG A 106 -4.67 0.24 11.74
N LYS A 107 -5.45 -0.65 11.13
CA LYS A 107 -5.48 -2.08 11.45
C LYS A 107 -5.27 -2.85 10.14
N PHE A 108 -4.50 -3.92 10.21
CA PHE A 108 -4.29 -4.86 9.13
C PHE A 108 -4.42 -6.26 9.74
N GLU A 109 -5.41 -7.03 9.29
CA GLU A 109 -5.57 -8.43 9.70
C GLU A 109 -4.63 -9.30 8.87
N VAL A 110 -3.86 -10.18 9.48
CA VAL A 110 -2.88 -11.00 8.76
C VAL A 110 -3.56 -12.27 8.29
N LYS A 111 -3.65 -12.49 6.97
CA LYS A 111 -4.29 -13.68 6.40
C LYS A 111 -3.29 -14.73 5.92
N SER A 112 -2.06 -14.32 5.61
CA SER A 112 -0.99 -15.21 5.16
C SER A 112 0.37 -14.81 5.74
N SER A 113 1.36 -15.67 5.63
CA SER A 113 2.74 -15.29 5.96
C SER A 113 3.30 -14.24 5.00
N ALA A 114 2.85 -14.23 3.74
CA ALA A 114 3.21 -13.19 2.75
C ALA A 114 2.70 -11.80 3.15
N ASP A 115 1.54 -11.70 3.82
CA ASP A 115 1.05 -10.43 4.37
C ASP A 115 2.03 -9.79 5.36
N LYS A 116 2.77 -10.60 6.13
CA LYS A 116 3.76 -10.07 7.07
C LYS A 116 4.90 -9.36 6.34
N LEU A 117 5.34 -9.92 5.21
CA LEU A 117 6.33 -9.28 4.33
C LEU A 117 5.74 -8.03 3.66
N LEU A 118 4.50 -8.09 3.19
CA LEU A 118 3.78 -6.94 2.63
C LEU A 118 3.68 -5.78 3.64
N ILE A 119 3.37 -6.08 4.90
CA ILE A 119 3.32 -5.09 5.99
C ILE A 119 4.68 -4.44 6.19
N TYR A 120 5.76 -5.24 6.26
CA TYR A 120 7.12 -4.73 6.40
C TYR A 120 7.49 -3.78 5.26
N LEU A 121 7.25 -4.20 4.00
CA LEU A 121 7.53 -3.38 2.82
C LEU A 121 6.70 -2.10 2.79
N THR A 122 5.43 -2.17 3.20
CA THR A 122 4.55 -0.99 3.30
C THR A 122 5.09 0.02 4.31
N LEU A 123 5.58 -0.44 5.48
CA LEU A 123 6.24 0.42 6.46
C LEU A 123 7.56 1.01 5.93
N TYR A 124 8.34 0.20 5.20
CA TYR A 124 9.56 0.67 4.57
C TYR A 124 9.31 1.77 3.54
N ILE A 125 8.31 1.60 2.66
CA ILE A 125 7.89 2.63 1.69
C ILE A 125 7.48 3.91 2.42
N ASN A 126 6.72 3.80 3.51
CA ASN A 126 6.31 4.95 4.32
C ASN A 126 7.53 5.75 4.83
N MET A 127 8.50 5.07 5.41
CA MET A 127 9.76 5.66 5.88
C MET A 127 10.59 6.26 4.75
N ALA A 128 10.67 5.59 3.59
CA ALA A 128 11.36 6.12 2.42
C ALA A 128 10.72 7.42 1.93
N LEU A 129 9.38 7.47 1.80
CA LEU A 129 8.67 8.70 1.43
C LEU A 129 8.91 9.84 2.43
N LYS A 130 8.92 9.53 3.73
CA LYS A 130 9.24 10.51 4.78
C LYS A 130 10.68 11.05 4.65
N ARG A 131 11.64 10.20 4.29
CA ARG A 131 13.03 10.61 4.04
C ARG A 131 13.12 11.54 2.83
N ILE A 132 12.44 11.20 1.74
CA ILE A 132 12.42 12.01 0.50
C ILE A 132 11.76 13.36 0.71
N GLU A 133 10.67 13.42 1.50
CA GLU A 133 9.96 14.67 1.79
C GLU A 133 10.89 15.73 2.42
N ALA A 134 11.92 15.31 3.16
CA ALA A 134 12.91 16.19 3.75
C ALA A 134 13.99 16.69 2.77
N CYS A 135 14.08 16.12 1.57
CA CYS A 135 15.08 16.46 0.57
C CYS A 135 14.63 17.64 -0.30
N LYS A 136 15.58 18.52 -0.66
CA LYS A 136 15.30 19.72 -1.47
C LYS A 136 15.41 19.46 -2.97
N THR A 137 16.25 18.51 -3.38
CA THR A 137 16.52 18.18 -4.77
C THR A 137 16.26 16.70 -5.05
N GLU A 138 16.06 16.34 -6.31
CA GLU A 138 15.96 14.95 -6.75
C GLU A 138 17.21 14.15 -6.41
N ALA A 139 18.39 14.70 -6.69
CA ALA A 139 19.66 14.05 -6.41
C ALA A 139 19.81 13.72 -4.90
N ASP A 140 19.42 14.64 -4.02
CA ASP A 140 19.44 14.42 -2.57
C ASP A 140 18.47 13.30 -2.17
N GLY A 141 17.26 13.27 -2.75
CA GLY A 141 16.27 12.24 -2.45
C GLY A 141 16.68 10.85 -2.94
N ILE A 142 17.23 10.76 -4.16
CA ILE A 142 17.80 9.51 -4.69
C ILE A 142 18.91 8.99 -3.77
N LYS A 143 19.85 9.86 -3.40
CA LYS A 143 20.94 9.50 -2.48
C LYS A 143 20.41 9.05 -1.12
N ALA A 144 19.41 9.74 -0.59
CA ALA A 144 18.82 9.44 0.72
C ALA A 144 18.11 8.09 0.75
N ILE A 145 17.36 7.74 -0.29
CA ILE A 145 16.70 6.43 -0.41
C ILE A 145 17.73 5.30 -0.60
N ILE A 146 18.72 5.48 -1.48
CA ILE A 146 19.77 4.48 -1.69
C ILE A 146 20.51 4.20 -0.37
N SER A 147 20.86 5.25 0.38
CA SER A 147 21.44 5.12 1.71
C SER A 147 20.52 4.37 2.66
N LEU A 148 19.22 4.68 2.66
CA LEU A 148 18.22 4.01 3.50
C LEU A 148 18.11 2.50 3.20
N GLY A 149 18.25 2.08 1.94
CA GLY A 149 18.27 0.65 1.58
C GLY A 149 19.43 -0.12 2.22
N LEU A 150 20.59 0.53 2.33
CA LEU A 150 21.84 -0.03 2.85
C LEU A 150 21.94 0.01 4.38
N GLU A 151 21.15 0.85 5.05
CA GLU A 151 21.16 0.99 6.51
C GLU A 151 20.86 -0.35 7.23
N LYS A 152 21.46 -0.51 8.41
CA LYS A 152 21.27 -1.69 9.25
C LYS A 152 19.96 -1.54 10.04
N PHE A 153 18.94 -2.29 9.63
CA PHE A 153 17.67 -2.35 10.35
C PHE A 153 17.67 -3.44 11.43
N PRO A 154 16.97 -3.22 12.55
CA PRO A 154 16.71 -4.30 13.50
C PRO A 154 15.81 -5.35 12.88
N ILE A 155 15.97 -6.59 13.34
CA ILE A 155 15.12 -7.73 12.99
C ILE A 155 14.27 -8.15 14.20
N PRO A 156 13.26 -9.02 14.04
CA PRO A 156 12.48 -9.55 15.16
C PRO A 156 13.37 -10.06 16.30
N GLY A 157 13.05 -9.72 17.54
CA GLY A 157 13.84 -10.07 18.72
C GLY A 157 14.93 -9.04 19.09
N GLU A 158 15.30 -8.12 18.19
CA GLU A 158 16.23 -7.03 18.51
C GLU A 158 15.49 -5.80 19.08
N GLY A 159 16.19 -5.03 19.93
CA GLY A 159 15.68 -3.78 20.47
C GLY A 159 15.30 -2.80 19.37
N GLY A 160 14.12 -2.17 19.51
CA GLY A 160 13.61 -1.18 18.55
C GLY A 160 12.79 -1.75 17.40
N PHE A 161 12.70 -3.08 17.24
CA PHE A 161 11.88 -3.67 16.19
C PHE A 161 10.37 -3.45 16.45
N PRO A 162 9.63 -2.76 15.56
CA PRO A 162 8.30 -2.25 15.90
C PRO A 162 7.14 -3.19 15.56
N LEU A 163 7.43 -4.33 14.92
CA LEU A 163 6.46 -5.36 14.53
C LEU A 163 6.47 -6.55 15.51
N GLY A 164 6.66 -6.26 16.80
CA GLY A 164 6.61 -7.27 17.86
C GLY A 164 5.26 -8.01 17.86
N GLY A 165 5.31 -9.34 17.93
CA GLY A 165 4.11 -10.20 17.90
C GLY A 165 3.60 -10.53 16.49
N LEU A 166 3.95 -9.74 15.47
CA LEU A 166 3.63 -10.06 14.07
C LEU A 166 4.64 -11.04 13.48
N LEU A 167 5.93 -10.80 13.78
CA LEU A 167 7.05 -11.60 13.31
C LEU A 167 7.68 -12.32 14.49
N SER A 168 8.04 -13.58 14.26
CA SER A 168 8.68 -14.41 15.27
C SER A 168 10.16 -14.04 15.38
N PRO A 169 10.74 -14.01 16.59
CA PRO A 169 12.19 -13.87 16.73
C PRO A 169 12.91 -15.05 16.03
N PRO A 170 14.12 -14.84 15.49
CA PRO A 170 14.90 -15.91 14.88
C PRO A 170 15.25 -16.97 15.93
N GLN A 171 15.21 -18.24 15.53
CA GLN A 171 15.53 -19.40 16.37
C GLN A 171 17.03 -19.68 16.40
N SER A 172 17.78 -19.22 15.40
CA SER A 172 19.22 -19.39 15.31
C SER A 172 19.91 -18.15 14.74
N ARG A 173 21.24 -18.10 14.86
CA ARG A 173 22.05 -17.03 14.28
C ARG A 173 22.00 -17.05 12.75
N GLU A 174 21.94 -18.24 12.17
CA GLU A 174 21.85 -18.45 10.73
C GLU A 174 20.53 -17.91 10.18
N GLU A 175 19.41 -18.16 10.87
CA GLU A 175 18.11 -17.59 10.50
C GLU A 175 18.11 -16.06 10.61
N ALA A 176 18.72 -15.53 11.67
CA ALA A 176 18.86 -14.08 11.87
C ALA A 176 19.64 -13.43 10.71
N ASP A 177 20.77 -14.00 10.32
CA ASP A 177 21.61 -13.50 9.22
C ASP A 177 20.92 -13.66 7.85
N LEU A 178 20.23 -14.78 7.63
CA LEU A 178 19.41 -15.03 6.45
C LEU A 178 18.32 -13.96 6.30
N PHE A 179 17.52 -13.74 7.35
CA PHE A 179 16.42 -12.80 7.32
C PHE A 179 16.91 -11.36 7.17
N ARG A 180 17.99 -10.98 7.87
CA ARG A 180 18.61 -9.67 7.74
C ARG A 180 19.07 -9.40 6.31
N THR A 181 19.69 -10.38 5.66
CA THR A 181 20.20 -10.25 4.29
C THR A 181 19.07 -10.23 3.27
N TYR A 182 18.02 -11.05 3.46
CA TYR A 182 16.82 -11.03 2.63
C TYR A 182 16.11 -9.67 2.69
N LEU A 183 15.87 -9.14 3.89
CA LEU A 183 15.25 -7.82 4.03
C LEU A 183 16.11 -6.70 3.46
N LYS A 184 17.44 -6.78 3.58
CA LYS A 184 18.36 -5.82 2.94
C LYS A 184 18.19 -5.83 1.42
N GLN A 185 18.21 -7.01 0.80
CA GLN A 185 17.98 -7.16 -0.65
C GLN A 185 16.62 -6.58 -1.06
N ALA A 186 15.56 -6.89 -0.31
CA ALA A 186 14.22 -6.38 -0.59
C ALA A 186 14.13 -4.84 -0.45
N ARG A 187 14.80 -4.24 0.55
CA ARG A 187 14.84 -2.78 0.74
C ARG A 187 15.59 -2.06 -0.39
N GLU A 188 16.74 -2.59 -0.80
CA GLU A 188 17.52 -2.03 -1.92
C GLU A 188 16.72 -2.09 -3.22
N GLU A 189 16.04 -3.21 -3.50
CA GLU A 189 15.21 -3.34 -4.70
C GLU A 189 13.98 -2.42 -4.64
N THR A 190 13.32 -2.36 -3.48
CA THR A 190 12.18 -1.45 -3.24
C THR A 190 12.60 0.01 -3.41
N SER A 191 13.79 0.38 -2.94
CA SER A 191 14.38 1.71 -3.12
C SER A 191 14.48 2.11 -4.58
N GLY A 192 15.07 1.25 -5.41
CA GLY A 192 15.23 1.49 -6.84
C GLY A 192 13.89 1.71 -7.53
N ARG A 193 12.94 0.80 -7.32
CA ARG A 193 11.60 0.87 -7.94
C ARG A 193 10.76 2.04 -7.43
N LEU A 194 10.93 2.43 -6.16
CA LEU A 194 10.19 3.54 -5.58
C LEU A 194 10.62 4.89 -6.16
N ILE A 195 11.91 5.08 -6.49
CA ILE A 195 12.42 6.30 -7.12
C ILE A 195 11.63 6.63 -8.40
N GLU A 196 11.39 5.62 -9.25
CA GLU A 196 10.63 5.77 -10.50
C GLU A 196 9.16 6.17 -10.29
N ARG A 197 8.61 5.92 -9.10
CA ARG A 197 7.23 6.32 -8.74
C ARG A 197 7.17 7.72 -8.12
N VAL A 198 8.20 8.06 -7.34
CA VAL A 198 8.26 9.32 -6.57
C VAL A 198 8.81 10.47 -7.40
N TYR A 199 9.68 10.22 -8.37
CA TYR A 199 10.16 11.23 -9.30
C TYR A 199 9.59 10.98 -10.69
N ARG A 200 9.18 12.07 -11.36
CA ARG A 200 8.78 12.02 -12.76
C ARG A 200 10.03 12.00 -13.65
N PRO A 201 9.93 11.61 -14.94
CA PRO A 201 11.06 11.65 -15.87
C PRO A 201 11.70 13.04 -16.04
N ASN A 202 10.99 14.11 -15.67
CA ASN A 202 11.50 15.47 -15.69
C ASN A 202 12.13 15.91 -14.35
N GLY A 203 12.41 14.97 -13.46
CA GLY A 203 13.02 15.17 -12.14
C GLY A 203 12.13 15.80 -11.08
N LYS A 204 10.88 16.16 -11.42
CA LYS A 204 9.98 16.78 -10.44
C LYS A 204 9.39 15.74 -9.48
N PRO A 205 9.31 16.04 -8.18
CA PRO A 205 8.64 15.17 -7.21
C PRO A 205 7.16 14.95 -7.54
N ASN A 206 6.70 13.72 -7.38
CA ASN A 206 5.33 13.32 -7.60
C ASN A 206 4.49 13.57 -6.34
N LYS A 207 3.77 14.71 -6.33
CA LYS A 207 2.92 15.11 -5.19
C LYS A 207 1.90 14.04 -4.77
N TRP A 208 1.47 13.18 -5.69
CA TRP A 208 0.50 12.11 -5.41
C TRP A 208 1.10 10.96 -4.61
N TRP A 209 2.42 10.84 -4.56
CA TRP A 209 3.14 9.92 -3.68
C TRP A 209 3.56 10.61 -2.39
N LEU A 210 4.16 11.80 -2.48
CA LEU A 210 4.64 12.54 -1.31
C LEU A 210 3.53 13.00 -0.36
N ALA A 211 2.29 13.15 -0.83
CA ALA A 211 1.14 13.43 0.03
C ALA A 211 0.92 12.39 1.15
N PHE A 212 1.47 11.18 0.99
CA PHE A 212 1.37 10.10 1.97
C PHE A 212 2.56 10.04 2.95
N ALA A 213 3.61 10.85 2.78
CA ALA A 213 4.82 10.81 3.61
C ALA A 213 4.57 11.05 5.11
N LYS A 214 3.54 11.84 5.45
CA LYS A 214 3.13 12.12 6.83
C LYS A 214 2.13 11.12 7.41
N ARG A 215 1.59 10.20 6.61
CA ARG A 215 0.68 9.16 7.08
C ARG A 215 1.47 8.08 7.78
N LYS A 216 0.85 7.36 8.72
CA LYS A 216 1.46 6.24 9.43
C LYS A 216 0.62 5.00 9.20
N PHE A 217 1.15 4.04 8.45
CA PHE A 217 0.52 2.74 8.30
C PHE A 217 0.51 2.02 9.66
N MET A 218 -0.65 1.49 10.09
CA MET A 218 -0.83 0.85 11.40
C MET A 218 -0.43 1.72 12.62
N ASN A 219 -0.28 3.04 12.44
CA ASN A 219 0.35 3.94 13.43
C ASN A 219 1.79 3.55 13.85
N ILE A 220 2.46 2.71 13.05
CA ILE A 220 3.81 2.21 13.29
C ILE A 220 4.79 2.96 12.37
N MET A 221 6.02 3.16 12.84
CA MET A 221 7.15 3.60 12.05
C MET A 221 8.33 2.67 12.30
N LEU A 222 9.09 2.34 11.25
CA LEU A 222 10.38 1.68 11.42
C LEU A 222 11.35 2.63 12.16
N PRO A 223 12.15 2.12 13.11
CA PRO A 223 13.15 2.92 13.79
C PRO A 223 14.20 3.41 12.79
N LEU A 224 14.64 4.65 13.01
CA LEU A 224 15.85 5.23 12.41
C LEU A 224 17.07 4.90 13.27
#